data_AF-A0A2D1SRK1-F1
#
_entry.id   AF-A0A2D1SRK1-F1
#
_cell.length_a   1.000
_cell.length_b   1.000
_cell.length_c   1.000
_cell.angle_alpha   90.00
_cell.angle_beta   90.00
_cell.angle_gamma   90.00
#
_symmetry.space_group_name_H-M   'P 1'
#
loop_
_entity.id
_entity.type
_entity.pdbx_description
1 polymer ?
#
loop_
_entity_poly.entity_id
_entity_poly.type
_entity_poly.pdbx_seq_one_letter_code
_entity_poly.pdbx_strand_id
1 'polypeptide(L)'
;MERKKRTIFWIIPIAILGIFFYFFGPKDTITDNEYIDYMKASALTSDSQLTTEAAFSKVCEKGGWEYFETKMFERVVEYKGKCTVEGKLEPVNVQFIVEKDKSSHLIGAMLVNSVQQTDEQRDAFIQTMHK
;
A
#
# COMPACT_ATOMS: atom_id res chain seq x y z
N MET A 1 -43.43 -36.33 -28.28
CA MET A 1 -42.13 -35.65 -28.42
C MET A 1 -41.92 -34.78 -27.19
N GLU A 2 -41.36 -35.35 -26.13
CA GLU A 2 -41.27 -34.71 -24.82
C GLU A 2 -40.04 -33.77 -24.79
N ARG A 3 -40.26 -32.45 -24.82
CA ARG A 3 -39.16 -31.47 -24.70
C ARG A 3 -38.68 -31.49 -23.25
N LYS A 4 -37.58 -32.19 -23.00
CA LYS A 4 -36.85 -32.15 -21.73
C LYS A 4 -36.46 -30.69 -21.43
N LYS A 5 -37.28 -29.99 -20.63
CA LYS A 5 -36.96 -28.64 -20.12
C LYS A 5 -35.74 -28.82 -19.23
N ARG A 6 -34.56 -28.48 -19.74
CA ARG A 6 -33.31 -28.48 -18.98
C ARG A 6 -33.47 -27.42 -17.88
N THR A 7 -33.83 -27.84 -16.68
CA THR A 7 -33.94 -26.96 -15.53
C THR A 7 -32.55 -26.39 -15.26
N ILE A 8 -32.44 -25.08 -15.35
CA ILE A 8 -31.16 -24.37 -15.27
C ILE A 8 -30.73 -24.27 -13.80
N PHE A 9 -30.45 -25.42 -13.18
CA PHE A 9 -30.02 -25.52 -11.78
C PHE A 9 -28.67 -24.83 -11.50
N TRP A 10 -27.92 -24.47 -12.55
CA TRP A 10 -26.63 -23.79 -12.46
C TRP A 10 -26.72 -22.26 -12.36
N ILE A 11 -27.87 -21.64 -12.70
CA ILE A 11 -28.03 -20.18 -12.59
C ILE A 11 -27.92 -19.72 -11.14
N ILE A 12 -28.50 -20.46 -10.19
CA ILE A 12 -28.50 -20.08 -8.77
C ILE A 12 -27.06 -20.09 -8.22
N PRO A 13 -26.25 -21.15 -8.40
CA PRO A 13 -24.83 -21.12 -8.03
C PRO A 13 -24.03 -19.98 -8.70
N ILE A 14 -24.25 -19.72 -9.98
CA ILE A 14 -23.54 -18.64 -10.71
C ILE A 14 -23.94 -17.26 -10.17
N ALA A 15 -25.22 -17.05 -9.88
CA ALA A 15 -25.71 -15.81 -9.29
C ALA A 15 -25.13 -15.58 -7.88
N ILE A 16 -25.03 -16.64 -7.06
CA ILE A 16 -24.39 -16.57 -5.75
C ILE A 16 -22.90 -16.22 -5.90
N LEU A 17 -22.17 -16.88 -6.80
CA LEU A 17 -20.76 -16.56 -7.06
C LEU A 17 -20.56 -15.12 -7.57
N GLY A 18 -21.46 -14.62 -8.41
CA GLY A 18 -21.44 -13.23 -8.86
C GLY A 18 -21.65 -12.22 -7.72
N ILE A 19 -22.58 -12.51 -6.80
CA ILE A 19 -22.79 -11.68 -5.60
C ILE A 19 -21.55 -11.75 -4.69
N PHE A 20 -20.99 -12.94 -4.47
CA PHE A 20 -19.78 -13.10 -3.68
C PHE A 20 -18.60 -12.34 -4.28
N PHE A 21 -18.38 -12.42 -5.59
CA PHE A 21 -17.33 -11.67 -6.26
C PHE A 21 -17.59 -10.15 -6.22
N TYR A 22 -18.84 -9.71 -6.30
CA TYR A 22 -19.17 -8.28 -6.19
C TYR A 22 -18.85 -7.70 -4.80
N PHE A 23 -19.14 -8.43 -3.72
CA PHE A 23 -18.90 -7.95 -2.35
C PHE A 23 -17.48 -8.23 -1.82
N PHE A 24 -16.89 -9.37 -2.20
CA PHE A 24 -15.62 -9.88 -1.68
C PHE A 24 -14.54 -10.05 -2.75
N GLY A 25 -14.79 -9.60 -3.97
CA GLY A 25 -13.79 -9.58 -5.02
C GLY A 25 -12.62 -8.65 -4.67
N PRO A 26 -11.50 -8.77 -5.40
CA PRO A 26 -10.37 -7.88 -5.24
C PRO A 26 -10.85 -6.44 -5.39
N LYS A 27 -10.65 -5.61 -4.37
CA LYS A 27 -10.85 -4.18 -4.49
C LYS A 27 -9.57 -3.60 -5.06
N ASP A 28 -9.70 -2.81 -6.12
CA ASP A 28 -8.58 -2.06 -6.65
C ASP A 28 -7.98 -1.20 -5.54
N THR A 29 -6.65 -1.15 -5.49
CA THR A 29 -5.94 -0.35 -4.49
C THR A 29 -6.19 1.13 -4.78
N ILE A 30 -6.40 1.93 -3.73
CA ILE A 30 -6.66 3.36 -3.91
C ILE A 30 -5.30 4.02 -4.19
N THR A 31 -5.00 4.26 -5.46
CA THR A 31 -3.73 4.86 -5.89
C THR A 31 -3.80 6.37 -6.15
N ASP A 32 -5.01 6.93 -6.17
CA ASP A 32 -5.29 8.35 -6.36
C ASP A 32 -6.07 8.87 -5.15
N ASN A 33 -5.38 9.61 -4.26
CA ASN A 33 -5.93 10.07 -2.99
C ASN A 33 -5.12 11.26 -2.42
N GLU A 34 -5.81 12.23 -1.82
CA GLU A 34 -5.18 13.41 -1.21
C GLU A 34 -4.15 13.08 -0.10
N TYR A 35 -4.31 11.95 0.60
CA TYR A 35 -3.31 11.49 1.59
C TYR A 35 -2.02 11.01 0.92
N ILE A 36 -2.11 10.42 -0.29
CA ILE A 36 -0.94 10.04 -1.09
C ILE A 36 -0.22 11.31 -1.56
N ASP A 37 -0.95 12.30 -2.06
CA ASP A 37 -0.37 13.56 -2.52
C ASP A 37 0.34 14.30 -1.38
N TYR A 38 -0.30 14.34 -0.21
CA TYR A 38 0.31 14.87 1.01
C TYR A 38 1.62 14.13 1.35
N MET A 39 1.63 12.80 1.38
CA MET A 39 2.83 12.05 1.73
C MET A 39 3.96 12.26 0.72
N LYS A 40 3.66 12.22 -0.58
CA LYS A 40 4.66 12.45 -1.64
C LYS A 40 5.33 13.83 -1.52
N ALA A 41 4.56 14.85 -1.13
CA ALA A 41 5.04 16.22 -0.99
C ALA A 41 5.70 16.50 0.38
N SER A 42 5.34 15.75 1.42
CA SER A 42 5.90 15.90 2.76
C SER A 42 7.38 15.51 2.80
N ALA A 43 8.12 16.07 3.75
CA ALA A 43 9.47 15.59 4.06
C ALA A 43 9.41 14.18 4.66
N LEU A 44 10.33 13.29 4.29
CA LEU A 44 10.37 11.90 4.77
C LEU A 44 10.47 11.80 6.30
N THR A 45 11.20 12.74 6.89
CA THR A 45 11.31 12.97 8.33
C THR A 45 11.53 14.47 8.55
N SER A 46 11.42 14.94 9.79
CA SER A 46 11.57 16.37 10.14
C SER A 46 12.90 16.99 9.70
N ASP A 47 13.97 16.19 9.60
CA ASP A 47 15.32 16.67 9.25
C ASP A 47 15.68 16.43 7.77
N SER A 48 14.77 15.83 6.99
CA SER A 48 15.01 15.57 5.57
C SER A 48 14.83 16.84 4.73
N GLN A 49 15.81 17.13 3.87
CA GLN A 49 15.68 18.19 2.84
C GLN A 49 14.93 17.71 1.59
N LEU A 50 14.69 16.41 1.47
CA LEU A 50 13.99 15.78 0.36
C LEU A 50 12.55 15.50 0.73
N THR A 51 11.67 15.64 -0.26
CA THR A 51 10.32 15.10 -0.17
C THR A 51 10.38 13.58 -0.13
N THR A 52 9.37 12.95 0.46
CA THR A 52 9.24 11.50 0.55
C THR A 52 9.33 10.86 -0.83
N GLU A 53 8.62 11.39 -1.83
CA GLU A 53 8.70 10.88 -3.21
C GLU A 53 10.12 10.93 -3.77
N ALA A 54 10.84 12.04 -3.56
CA ALA A 54 12.20 12.18 -4.04
C ALA A 54 13.16 11.22 -3.34
N ALA A 55 13.00 11.02 -2.03
CA ALA A 55 13.82 10.11 -1.24
C ALA A 55 13.67 8.66 -1.73
N PHE A 56 12.43 8.17 -1.92
CA PHE A 56 12.17 6.83 -2.44
C PHE A 56 12.62 6.66 -3.89
N SER A 57 12.43 7.68 -4.74
CA SER A 57 12.85 7.63 -6.15
C SER A 57 14.36 7.51 -6.34
N LYS A 58 15.17 7.91 -5.35
CA LYS A 58 16.63 7.75 -5.39
C LYS A 58 17.08 6.30 -5.14
N VAL A 59 16.38 5.58 -4.27
CA VAL A 59 16.82 4.26 -3.76
C VAL A 59 15.99 3.10 -4.29
N CYS A 60 14.87 3.39 -4.95
CA CYS A 60 13.96 2.39 -5.50
C CYS A 60 13.77 2.55 -7.01
N GLU A 61 13.84 1.44 -7.75
CA GLU A 61 13.79 1.47 -9.23
C GLU A 61 12.37 1.66 -9.78
N LYS A 62 11.36 1.13 -9.07
CA LYS A 62 9.93 1.24 -9.38
C LYS A 62 9.15 1.06 -8.10
N GLY A 63 8.22 1.98 -7.82
CA GLY A 63 7.26 1.81 -6.75
C GLY A 63 5.96 2.54 -7.00
N GLY A 64 4.95 2.15 -6.25
CA GLY A 64 3.62 2.71 -6.26
C GLY A 64 3.19 3.10 -4.85
N TRP A 65 2.18 3.95 -4.79
CA TRP A 65 1.59 4.41 -3.56
C TRP A 65 0.17 3.91 -3.48
N GLU A 66 -0.22 3.44 -2.31
CA GLU A 66 -1.58 2.99 -2.05
C GLU A 66 -2.07 3.62 -0.75
N TYR A 67 -3.36 3.93 -0.72
CA TYR A 67 -4.06 4.41 0.45
C TYR A 67 -5.08 3.38 0.92
N PHE A 68 -5.17 3.21 2.23
CA PHE A 68 -6.26 2.48 2.86
C PHE A 68 -6.52 2.99 4.28
N GLU A 69 -7.73 2.75 4.77
CA GLU A 69 -8.11 3.03 6.15
C GLU A 69 -8.15 1.72 6.94
N THR A 70 -7.50 1.69 8.11
CA THR A 70 -7.51 0.50 8.97
C THR A 70 -8.87 0.32 9.65
N LYS A 71 -9.11 -0.84 10.25
CA LYS A 71 -10.32 -1.08 11.07
C LYS A 71 -10.40 -0.15 12.28
N MET A 72 -9.28 0.47 12.67
CA MET A 72 -9.18 1.44 13.76
C MET A 72 -9.26 2.89 13.25
N PHE A 73 -9.69 3.11 11.99
CA PHE A 73 -9.84 4.42 11.35
C PHE A 73 -8.54 5.20 11.13
N GLU A 74 -7.40 4.50 11.11
CA GLU A 74 -6.11 5.08 10.77
C GLU A 74 -5.98 5.20 9.26
N ARG A 75 -5.50 6.36 8.79
CA ARG A 75 -5.26 6.64 7.37
C ARG A 75 -3.84 6.22 7.05
N VAL A 76 -3.70 5.12 6.33
CA VAL A 76 -2.39 4.57 5.99
C VAL A 76 -2.11 4.83 4.52
N VAL A 77 -0.96 5.42 4.25
CA VAL A 77 -0.36 5.51 2.94
C VAL A 77 0.80 4.54 2.91
N GLU A 78 0.81 3.60 1.98
CA GLU A 78 1.86 2.60 1.83
C GLU A 78 2.60 2.81 0.51
N TYR A 79 3.91 2.98 0.60
CA TYR A 79 4.80 2.85 -0.54
C TYR A 79 5.11 1.37 -0.75
N LYS A 80 5.02 0.89 -2.00
CA LYS A 80 5.44 -0.45 -2.41
C LYS A 80 6.41 -0.34 -3.57
N GLY A 81 7.62 -0.84 -3.42
CA GLY A 81 8.60 -0.78 -4.51
C GLY A 81 9.73 -1.77 -4.36
N LYS A 82 10.63 -1.78 -5.34
CA LYS A 82 11.91 -2.49 -5.23
C LYS A 82 13.00 -1.49 -4.87
N CYS A 83 13.54 -1.61 -3.67
CA CYS A 83 14.50 -0.67 -3.10
C CYS A 83 15.81 -1.35 -2.76
N THR A 84 16.90 -0.59 -2.81
CA THR A 84 18.20 -1.10 -2.40
C THR A 84 18.30 -1.10 -0.87
N VAL A 85 18.25 -2.29 -0.26
CA VAL A 85 18.42 -2.53 1.17
C VAL A 85 19.72 -3.31 1.35
N GLU A 86 20.67 -2.78 2.13
CA GLU A 86 21.98 -3.41 2.37
C GLU A 86 22.73 -3.81 1.07
N GLY A 87 22.57 -2.99 0.01
CA GLY A 87 23.21 -3.22 -1.28
C GLY A 87 22.53 -4.25 -2.18
N LYS A 88 21.36 -4.77 -1.78
CA LYS A 88 20.54 -5.69 -2.59
C LYS A 88 19.21 -5.05 -2.93
N LEU A 89 18.75 -5.29 -4.16
CA LEU A 89 17.45 -4.82 -4.61
C LEU A 89 16.36 -5.77 -4.09
N GLU A 90 15.60 -5.31 -3.10
CA GLU A 90 14.57 -6.10 -2.43
C GLU A 90 13.18 -5.46 -2.57
N PRO A 91 12.08 -6.24 -2.63
CA PRO A 91 10.73 -5.74 -2.44
C PRO A 91 10.58 -5.13 -1.05
N VAL A 92 10.16 -3.87 -1.01
CA VAL A 92 9.98 -3.09 0.21
C VAL A 92 8.58 -2.48 0.23
N ASN A 93 7.93 -2.59 1.39
CA ASN A 93 6.72 -1.83 1.71
C ASN A 93 7.02 -0.94 2.91
N VAL A 94 6.69 0.36 2.82
CA VAL A 94 6.81 1.29 3.96
C VAL A 94 5.46 1.96 4.18
N GLN A 95 4.94 1.87 5.39
CA GLN A 95 3.68 2.49 5.78
C GLN A 95 3.91 3.84 6.44
N PHE A 96 2.99 4.76 6.19
CA PHE A 96 2.90 6.07 6.81
C PHE A 96 1.49 6.25 7.35
N ILE A 97 1.37 6.55 8.64
CA ILE A 97 0.10 6.85 9.29
C ILE A 97 -0.07 8.35 9.26
N VAL A 98 -1.07 8.84 8.52
CA VAL A 98 -1.28 10.27 8.27
C VAL A 98 -2.41 10.79 9.15
N GLU A 99 -2.21 11.95 9.78
CA GLU A 99 -3.27 12.61 10.54
C GLU A 99 -4.43 13.03 9.63
N LYS A 100 -5.65 13.06 10.20
CA LYS A 100 -6.87 13.33 9.43
C LYS A 100 -6.83 14.66 8.69
N ASP A 101 -6.24 15.68 9.31
CA ASP A 101 -6.11 17.04 8.78
C ASP A 101 -4.87 17.23 7.89
N LYS A 102 -4.07 16.18 7.67
CA LYS A 102 -2.84 16.21 6.89
C LYS A 102 -1.81 17.20 7.45
N SER A 103 -1.76 17.36 8.78
CA SER A 103 -0.78 18.21 9.45
C SER A 103 0.55 17.49 9.71
N SER A 104 0.48 16.19 10.02
CA SER A 104 1.63 15.37 10.40
C SER A 104 1.45 13.92 9.91
N HIS A 105 2.54 13.15 10.00
CA HIS A 105 2.53 11.71 9.77
C HIS A 105 3.54 11.01 10.68
N LEU A 106 3.31 9.71 10.90
CA LEU A 106 4.22 8.79 11.56
C LEU A 106 4.67 7.71 10.59
N ILE A 107 5.93 7.30 10.68
CA ILE A 107 6.41 6.13 9.94
C ILE A 107 5.91 4.89 10.67
N GLY A 108 5.12 4.07 9.98
CA GLY A 108 4.53 2.84 10.47
C GLY A 108 5.44 1.63 10.24
N ALA A 109 4.85 0.50 9.87
CA ALA A 109 5.60 -0.72 9.61
C ALA A 109 6.40 -0.66 8.31
N MET A 110 7.52 -1.37 8.29
CA MET A 110 8.27 -1.66 7.07
C MET A 110 8.37 -3.16 6.87
N LEU A 111 8.18 -3.61 5.63
CA LEU A 111 8.37 -4.98 5.22
C LEU A 111 9.48 -5.03 4.17
N VAL A 112 10.39 -6.01 4.31
CA VAL A 112 11.37 -6.36 3.29
C VAL A 112 11.13 -7.82 2.94
N ASN A 113 10.90 -8.14 1.66
CA ASN A 113 10.48 -9.48 1.23
C ASN A 113 9.28 -10.04 2.01
N SER A 114 8.29 -9.18 2.30
CA SER A 114 7.11 -9.53 3.12
C SER A 114 7.41 -9.91 4.58
N VAL A 115 8.65 -9.71 5.05
CA VAL A 115 9.03 -9.89 6.44
C VAL A 115 9.03 -8.52 7.11
N GLN A 116 8.22 -8.38 8.16
CA GLN A 116 8.19 -7.16 8.96
C GLN A 116 9.55 -6.95 9.65
N GLN A 117 10.08 -5.74 9.51
CA GLN A 117 11.34 -5.33 10.11
C GLN A 117 11.10 -4.76 11.50
N THR A 118 12.13 -4.77 12.35
CA THR A 118 12.09 -4.03 13.63
C THR A 118 12.12 -2.53 13.39
N ASP A 119 11.75 -1.76 14.40
CA ASP A 119 11.81 -0.29 14.33
C ASP A 119 13.23 0.20 14.04
N GLU A 120 14.26 -0.44 14.63
CA GLU A 120 15.66 -0.07 14.40
C GLU A 120 16.09 -0.33 12.95
N GLN A 121 15.68 -1.45 12.36
CA GLN A 121 15.98 -1.79 10.98
C GLN A 121 15.28 -0.85 9.99
N ARG A 122 14.01 -0.51 10.27
CA ARG A 122 13.26 0.50 9.53
C ARG A 122 13.97 1.84 9.58
N ASP A 123 14.28 2.32 10.78
CA ASP A 123 14.83 3.66 10.96
C ASP A 123 16.23 3.77 10.34
N ALA A 124 17.03 2.70 10.41
CA ALA A 124 18.30 2.62 9.70
C ALA A 124 18.14 2.76 8.18
N PHE A 125 17.15 2.06 7.58
CA PHE A 125 16.85 2.19 6.16
C PHE A 125 16.39 3.60 5.79
N ILE A 126 15.47 4.20 6.56
CA ILE A 126 14.99 5.56 6.34
C ILE A 126 16.16 6.56 6.39
N GLN A 127 17.05 6.44 7.38
CA GLN A 127 18.26 7.28 7.49
C GLN A 127 19.17 7.21 6.27
N THR A 128 19.23 6.08 5.56
CA THR A 128 20.02 5.99 4.33
C THR A 128 19.49 6.89 3.20
N MET A 129 18.20 7.24 3.23
CA MET A 129 17.54 8.04 2.19
C MET A 129 17.67 9.56 2.38
N HIS A 130 18.19 10.01 3.52
CA HIS A 130 18.36 11.43 3.84
C HIS A 130 19.46 12.13 3.03
N LYS A 131 20.32 11.35 2.35
CA LYS A 131 21.46 11.86 1.57
C LYS A 131 21.07 12.08 0.10
#